data_AF-D5V3Y2-F1
#
_entry.id   AF-D5V3Y2-F1
#
_cell.length_a   1.000
_cell.length_b   1.000
_cell.length_c   1.000
_cell.angle_alpha   90.00
_cell.angle_beta   90.00
_cell.angle_gamma   90.00
#
_symmetry.space_group_name_H-M   'P 1'
#
loop_
_entity.id
_entity.type
_entity.pdbx_description
1 polymer ?
#
loop_
_entity_poly.entity_id
_entity_poly.type
_entity_poly.pdbx_seq_one_letter_code
_entity_poly.pdbx_strand_id
1 'polypeptide(L)'
;MEYETPSKAWIILVMIALVNIFFILSQVKLVNTLKVSNHTKKISKGWLWSQLIPLWSYLAFMVVLFKIESQFQTYLKETSNEQNDNIKHYSTTWGLVYIAGVGISNYFPLFYIMIPIGFIGFWIHIYKVKKSLILAQYSQNLKRNS
;
A
#
# COMPACT_ATOMS: atom_id res chain seq x y z
N MET A 1 11.54 26.46 17.78
CA MET A 1 10.62 25.86 16.80
C MET A 1 11.37 24.73 16.13
N GLU A 2 11.15 23.52 16.63
CA GLU A 2 11.77 22.32 16.09
C GLU A 2 10.92 21.89 14.88
N TYR A 3 11.46 22.06 13.67
CA TYR A 3 10.80 21.58 12.46
C TYR A 3 10.86 20.05 12.48
N GLU A 4 9.75 19.39 12.76
CA GLU A 4 9.61 17.95 12.54
C GLU A 4 9.90 17.67 11.07
N THR A 5 11.06 17.07 10.79
CA THR A 5 11.41 16.61 9.45
C THR A 5 10.31 15.68 8.97
N PRO A 6 9.65 15.95 7.83
CA PRO A 6 8.61 15.09 7.32
C PRO A 6 9.19 13.69 7.18
N SER A 7 8.54 12.71 7.79
CA SER A 7 9.01 11.32 7.77
C SER A 7 9.26 10.91 6.32
N LYS A 8 10.30 10.11 6.07
CA LYS A 8 10.71 9.70 4.71
C LYS A 8 9.52 9.14 3.88
N ALA A 9 8.53 8.56 4.56
CA ALA A 9 7.27 8.11 3.97
C ALA A 9 6.44 9.23 3.31
N TRP A 10 6.36 10.42 3.92
CA TRP A 10 5.65 11.57 3.34
C TRP A 10 6.30 12.07 2.06
N ILE A 11 7.63 12.14 2.03
CA ILE A 11 8.39 12.54 0.84
C ILE A 11 8.14 11.56 -0.30
N ILE A 12 8.14 10.25 0.00
CA ILE A 12 7.84 9.20 -0.96
C ILE A 12 6.39 9.33 -1.49
N LEU A 13 5.41 9.57 -0.62
CA LEU A 13 4.01 9.76 -1.02
C LEU A 13 3.84 10.98 -1.94
N VAL A 14 4.50 12.10 -1.64
CA VAL A 14 4.47 13.31 -2.47
C VAL A 14 5.11 13.05 -3.83
N MET A 15 6.26 12.38 -3.88
CA MET A 15 6.93 12.03 -5.13
C MET A 15 6.07 11.11 -6.00
N ILE A 16 5.43 10.10 -5.39
CA ILE A 16 4.49 9.22 -6.11
C ILE A 16 3.31 10.03 -6.65
N ALA A 17 2.72 10.93 -5.85
CA ALA A 17 1.62 11.78 -6.31
C ALA A 17 2.02 12.66 -7.51
N LEU A 18 3.20 13.27 -7.47
CA LEU A 18 3.71 14.11 -8.57
C LEU A 18 3.93 13.32 -9.87
N VAL A 19 4.55 12.14 -9.79
CA VAL A 19 4.76 11.26 -10.95
C VAL A 19 3.42 10.88 -11.59
N ASN A 20 2.39 10.63 -10.78
CA ASN A 20 1.05 10.30 -11.26
C ASN A 20 0.36 11.48 -11.95
N ILE A 21 0.46 12.70 -11.38
CA ILE A 21 -0.06 13.91 -12.01
C ILE A 21 0.59 14.11 -13.38
N PHE A 22 1.92 14.00 -13.48
CA PHE A 22 2.62 14.11 -14.76
C PHE A 22 2.22 13.01 -15.75
N PHE A 23 2.03 11.78 -15.28
CA PHE A 23 1.54 10.69 -16.12
C PHE A 23 0.16 10.99 -16.70
N ILE A 24 -0.80 11.44 -15.87
CA ILE A 24 -2.15 11.81 -16.34
C ILE A 24 -2.08 12.95 -17.35
N LEU A 25 -1.29 13.99 -17.07
CA LEU A 25 -1.10 15.11 -18.00
C LEU A 25 -0.51 14.65 -19.34
N SER A 26 0.44 13.69 -19.32
CA SER A 26 1.01 13.11 -20.53
C SER A 26 -0.03 12.34 -21.37
N GLN A 27 -0.90 11.56 -20.72
CA GLN A 27 -1.97 10.83 -21.39
C GLN A 27 -3.03 11.77 -21.97
N VAL A 28 -3.40 12.83 -21.23
CA VAL A 28 -4.31 13.87 -21.73
C VAL A 28 -3.73 14.59 -22.95
N LYS A 29 -2.44 14.92 -22.92
CA LYS A 29 -1.75 15.55 -24.06
C LYS A 29 -1.73 14.63 -25.28
N LEU A 30 -1.38 13.36 -25.10
CA LEU A 30 -1.39 12.35 -26.16
C LEU A 30 -2.79 12.17 -26.78
N VAL A 31 -3.83 12.04 -25.95
CA VAL A 31 -5.22 11.93 -26.40
C VAL A 31 -5.67 13.16 -27.18
N ASN A 32 -5.30 14.37 -26.72
CA ASN A 32 -5.63 15.60 -27.43
C ASN A 32 -4.92 15.70 -28.79
N THR A 33 -3.65 15.30 -28.88
CA THR A 33 -2.91 15.25 -30.16
C THR A 33 -3.52 14.23 -31.13
N LEU A 34 -3.87 13.04 -30.65
CA LEU A 34 -4.52 12.00 -31.47
C LEU A 34 -5.92 12.39 -31.93
N LYS A 35 -6.62 13.23 -31.17
CA LYS A 35 -7.94 13.77 -31.54
C LYS A 35 -7.87 14.78 -32.69
N VAL A 36 -6.76 15.48 -32.85
CA VAL A 36 -6.51 16.39 -33.98
C VAL A 36 -6.30 15.59 -35.28
N SER A 37 -5.70 14.40 -35.20
CA SER A 37 -5.45 13.55 -36.39
C SER A 37 -6.61 12.60 -36.73
N ASN A 38 -7.42 12.18 -35.75
CA ASN A 38 -8.57 11.28 -35.93
C ASN A 38 -9.90 12.01 -35.69
N HIS A 39 -10.39 12.72 -36.71
CA HIS A 39 -11.66 13.48 -36.66
C HIS A 39 -12.90 12.65 -36.28
N THR A 40 -12.84 11.31 -36.35
CA THR A 40 -14.02 10.41 -36.23
C THR A 40 -14.04 9.51 -34.99
N LYS A 41 -12.91 9.31 -34.26
CA LYS A 41 -12.86 8.44 -33.07
C LYS A 41 -12.47 9.23 -31.82
N LYS A 42 -13.46 9.69 -31.06
CA LYS A 42 -13.25 10.31 -29.75
C LYS A 42 -12.86 9.23 -28.73
N ILE A 43 -11.69 9.35 -28.12
CA ILE A 43 -11.34 8.57 -26.92
C ILE A 43 -12.29 8.99 -25.80
N SER A 44 -12.97 8.03 -25.16
CA SER A 44 -13.95 8.33 -24.13
C SER A 44 -13.26 8.80 -22.85
N LYS A 45 -13.84 9.79 -22.17
CA LYS A 45 -13.34 10.23 -20.86
C LYS A 45 -13.34 9.09 -19.85
N GLY A 46 -14.31 8.17 -19.94
CA GLY A 46 -14.38 6.96 -19.12
C GLY A 46 -13.18 6.02 -19.30
N TRP A 47 -12.64 5.90 -20.52
CA TRP A 47 -11.44 5.12 -20.79
C TRP A 47 -10.19 5.73 -20.15
N LEU A 48 -10.07 7.07 -20.14
CA LEU A 48 -9.01 7.77 -19.40
C LEU A 48 -9.13 7.55 -17.88
N TRP A 49 -10.36 7.61 -17.34
CA TRP A 49 -10.62 7.36 -15.92
C TRP A 49 -10.38 5.91 -15.51
N SER A 50 -10.60 4.92 -16.38
CA SER A 50 -10.31 3.53 -16.03
C SER A 50 -8.81 3.25 -15.90
N GLN A 51 -7.95 4.01 -16.57
CA GLN A 51 -6.49 3.96 -16.37
C GLN A 51 -6.05 4.52 -15.01
N LEU A 52 -6.88 5.34 -14.36
CA LEU A 52 -6.62 5.88 -13.01
C LEU A 52 -6.97 4.90 -11.89
N ILE A 53 -7.88 3.94 -12.10
CA ILE A 53 -8.31 2.99 -11.06
C ILE A 53 -7.15 2.16 -10.50
N PRO A 54 -6.25 1.59 -11.33
CA PRO A 54 -5.05 0.91 -10.83
C PRO A 54 -4.16 1.85 -10.00
N LEU A 55 -4.00 3.10 -10.44
CA LEU A 55 -3.17 4.11 -9.76
C LEU A 55 -3.70 4.48 -8.37
N TRP A 56 -5.00 4.72 -8.25
CA TRP A 56 -5.64 4.98 -6.95
C TRP A 56 -5.51 3.78 -6.01
N SER A 57 -5.57 2.57 -6.57
CA SER A 57 -5.45 1.34 -5.78
C SER A 57 -4.06 1.19 -5.16
N TYR A 58 -2.98 1.59 -5.86
CA TYR A 58 -1.62 1.61 -5.28
C TYR A 58 -1.48 2.57 -4.12
N LEU A 59 -1.99 3.80 -4.28
CA LEU A 59 -1.94 4.83 -3.25
C LEU A 59 -2.76 4.42 -2.02
N ALA A 60 -3.99 3.93 -2.23
CA ALA A 60 -4.85 3.45 -1.16
C ALA A 60 -4.18 2.30 -0.39
N PHE A 61 -3.55 1.36 -1.10
CA PHE A 61 -2.86 0.23 -0.47
C PHE A 61 -1.68 0.67 0.39
N MET A 62 -0.85 1.64 -0.07
CA MET A 62 0.21 2.24 0.73
C MET A 62 -0.30 2.89 2.01
N VAL A 63 -1.34 3.72 1.91
CA VAL A 63 -1.93 4.41 3.07
C VAL A 63 -2.46 3.40 4.09
N VAL A 64 -3.14 2.35 3.61
CA VAL A 64 -3.66 1.28 4.47
C VAL A 64 -2.53 0.53 5.17
N LEU A 65 -1.44 0.20 4.47
CA LEU A 65 -0.27 -0.47 5.04
C LEU A 65 0.31 0.30 6.23
N PHE A 66 0.63 1.59 6.03
CA PHE A 66 1.20 2.43 7.09
C PHE A 66 0.21 2.67 8.23
N LYS A 67 -1.09 2.78 7.91
CA LYS A 67 -2.11 2.97 8.94
C LYS A 67 -2.28 1.72 9.81
N ILE A 68 -2.26 0.52 9.22
CA ILE A 68 -2.28 -0.74 9.98
C ILE A 68 -1.04 -0.87 10.87
N GLU A 69 0.14 -0.53 10.35
CA GLU A 69 1.37 -0.53 11.15
C GLU A 69 1.27 0.42 12.34
N SER A 70 0.83 1.66 12.12
CA SER A 70 0.62 2.63 13.20
C SER A 70 -0.38 2.12 14.24
N GLN A 71 -1.53 1.59 13.82
CA GLN A 71 -2.54 1.05 14.75
C GLN A 71 -2.00 -0.15 15.53
N PHE A 72 -1.18 -0.99 14.92
CA PHE A 72 -0.55 -2.12 15.60
C PHE A 72 0.43 -1.66 16.69
N GLN A 73 1.28 -0.66 16.40
CA GLN A 73 2.18 -0.11 17.43
C GLN A 73 1.41 0.54 18.58
N THR A 74 0.36 1.30 18.27
CA THR A 74 -0.51 1.89 19.30
C THR A 74 -1.13 0.82 20.20
N TYR A 75 -1.65 -0.27 19.61
CA TYR A 75 -2.20 -1.39 20.37
C TYR A 75 -1.18 -2.01 21.33
N LEU A 76 0.06 -2.25 20.87
CA LEU A 76 1.11 -2.82 21.72
C LEU A 76 1.45 -1.91 22.91
N LYS A 77 1.52 -0.60 22.67
CA LYS A 77 1.80 0.41 23.68
C LYS A 77 0.69 0.51 24.73
N GLU A 78 -0.57 0.58 24.29
CA GLU A 78 -1.73 0.72 25.18
C GLU A 78 -2.00 -0.52 26.03
N THR A 79 -1.64 -1.70 25.52
CA THR A 79 -1.80 -2.97 26.25
C THR A 79 -0.57 -3.40 27.03
N SER A 80 0.46 -2.54 27.12
CA SER A 80 1.77 -2.84 27.73
C SER A 80 2.40 -4.15 27.23
N ASN A 81 2.09 -4.52 25.98
CA ASN A 81 2.49 -5.77 25.34
C ASN A 81 3.73 -5.60 24.44
N GLU A 82 4.42 -4.46 24.50
CA GLU A 82 5.61 -4.17 23.67
C GLU A 82 6.70 -5.24 23.79
N GLN A 83 6.81 -5.94 24.93
CA GLN A 83 7.77 -7.03 25.18
C GLN A 83 7.16 -8.44 25.10
N ASN A 84 5.92 -8.60 24.62
CA ASN A 84 5.29 -9.91 24.55
C ASN A 84 5.76 -10.69 23.31
N ASP A 85 6.76 -11.55 23.49
CA ASP A 85 7.35 -12.41 22.44
C ASP A 85 6.34 -13.31 21.72
N ASN A 86 5.16 -13.53 22.30
CA ASN A 86 4.11 -14.33 21.69
C ASN A 86 3.36 -13.56 20.58
N ILE A 87 3.45 -12.23 20.55
CA ILE A 87 2.81 -11.40 19.53
C ILE A 87 3.74 -11.26 18.33
N LYS A 88 3.27 -11.68 17.16
CA LYS A 88 4.03 -11.50 15.91
C LYS A 88 3.94 -10.04 15.47
N HIS A 89 5.11 -9.44 15.21
CA HIS A 89 5.20 -8.05 14.79
C HIS A 89 4.58 -7.83 13.40
N TYR A 90 3.72 -6.83 13.26
CA TYR A 90 3.28 -6.37 11.95
C TYR A 90 4.43 -5.64 11.23
N SER A 91 4.57 -5.84 9.92
CA SER A 91 5.59 -5.18 9.12
C SER A 91 5.01 -4.91 7.75
N THR A 92 5.32 -3.75 7.20
CA THR A 92 4.90 -3.32 5.87
C THR A 92 5.67 -4.02 4.75
N THR A 93 6.72 -4.79 5.07
CA THR A 93 7.61 -5.47 4.12
C THR A 93 6.86 -6.21 3.01
N TRP A 94 5.92 -7.08 3.35
CA TRP A 94 5.19 -7.86 2.33
C TRP A 94 4.30 -7.00 1.43
N GLY A 95 3.72 -5.93 1.98
CA GLY A 95 2.97 -4.95 1.20
C GLY A 95 3.87 -4.15 0.25
N LEU A 96 5.08 -3.81 0.69
CA LEU A 96 6.09 -3.17 -0.16
C LEU A 96 6.58 -4.10 -1.27
N VAL A 97 6.76 -5.40 -1.00
CA VAL A 97 7.10 -6.39 -2.03
C VAL A 97 6.01 -6.46 -3.10
N TYR A 98 4.74 -6.43 -2.72
CA TYR A 98 3.63 -6.37 -3.67
C TYR A 98 3.71 -5.11 -4.55
N ILE A 99 3.87 -3.93 -3.94
CA ILE A 99 3.92 -2.66 -4.67
C ILE A 99 5.15 -2.58 -5.59
N ALA A 100 6.31 -3.00 -5.11
CA ALA A 100 7.54 -3.06 -5.89
C ALA A 100 7.40 -4.04 -7.05
N GLY A 101 6.80 -5.22 -6.81
CA GLY A 101 6.52 -6.21 -7.84
C GLY A 101 5.67 -5.64 -8.96
N VAL A 102 4.62 -4.88 -8.63
CA VAL A 102 3.83 -4.22 -9.67
C VAL A 102 4.64 -3.13 -10.38
N GLY A 103 5.31 -2.24 -9.65
CA GLY A 103 6.08 -1.14 -10.24
C GLY A 103 7.15 -1.63 -11.22
N ILE A 104 7.89 -2.68 -10.85
CA ILE A 104 8.94 -3.28 -11.69
C ILE A 104 8.35 -4.04 -12.87
N SER A 105 7.22 -4.75 -12.69
CA SER A 105 6.58 -5.54 -13.75
C SER A 105 6.13 -4.70 -14.96
N ASN A 106 5.89 -3.40 -14.77
CA ASN A 106 5.58 -2.47 -15.86
C ASN A 106 6.74 -2.28 -16.85
N TYR A 107 7.98 -2.49 -16.40
CA TYR A 107 9.19 -2.33 -17.22
C TYR A 107 9.81 -3.66 -17.60
N PHE A 108 9.67 -4.67 -16.74
CA PHE A 108 10.26 -6.00 -16.92
C PHE A 108 9.19 -7.09 -16.72
N PRO A 109 8.64 -7.65 -17.81
CA PRO A 109 7.53 -8.60 -17.74
C PRO A 109 7.81 -9.85 -16.88
N LEU A 110 9.08 -10.28 -16.77
CA LEU A 110 9.45 -11.42 -15.93
C LEU A 110 9.10 -11.22 -14.44
N PHE A 111 8.97 -9.97 -13.98
CA PHE A 111 8.65 -9.66 -12.59
C PHE A 111 7.15 -9.68 -12.27
N TYR A 112 6.28 -9.99 -13.24
CA TYR A 112 4.85 -10.23 -12.97
C TYR A 112 4.63 -11.30 -11.88
N ILE A 113 5.57 -12.25 -11.73
CA ILE A 113 5.50 -13.28 -10.69
C ILE A 113 5.66 -12.74 -9.27
N MET A 114 6.25 -11.55 -9.07
CA MET A 114 6.36 -10.94 -7.75
C MET A 114 5.01 -10.48 -7.20
N ILE A 115 4.05 -10.17 -8.07
CA ILE A 115 2.71 -9.71 -7.67
C ILE A 115 1.97 -10.78 -6.87
N PRO A 116 1.78 -12.02 -7.37
CA PRO A 116 1.13 -13.08 -6.60
C PRO A 116 1.96 -13.48 -5.37
N ILE A 117 3.30 -13.48 -5.45
CA ILE A 117 4.17 -13.77 -4.29
C ILE A 117 3.95 -12.74 -3.18
N GLY A 118 3.98 -11.46 -3.51
CA GLY A 118 3.76 -10.36 -2.56
C GLY A 118 2.36 -10.41 -1.96
N PHE A 119 1.34 -10.67 -2.79
CA PHE A 119 -0.05 -10.79 -2.33
C PHE A 119 -0.25 -11.96 -1.37
N ILE A 120 0.22 -13.16 -1.72
CA ILE A 120 0.12 -14.36 -0.88
C ILE A 120 0.91 -14.16 0.42
N GLY A 121 2.15 -13.66 0.34
CA GLY A 121 2.99 -13.39 1.50
C GLY A 121 2.37 -12.37 2.45
N PHE A 122 1.79 -11.29 1.90
CA PHE A 122 1.06 -10.28 2.67
C PHE A 122 -0.12 -10.90 3.42
N TRP A 123 -0.86 -11.78 2.76
CA TRP A 123 -2.04 -12.36 3.37
C TRP A 123 -1.73 -13.37 4.47
N ILE A 124 -0.69 -14.20 4.26
CA ILE A 124 -0.14 -15.08 5.28
C ILE A 124 0.38 -14.26 6.47
N HIS A 125 1.04 -13.12 6.23
CA HIS A 125 1.56 -12.26 7.28
C HIS A 125 0.45 -11.69 8.17
N ILE A 126 -0.59 -11.09 7.56
CA ILE A 126 -1.74 -10.58 8.31
C ILE A 126 -2.40 -11.70 9.11
N TYR A 127 -2.59 -12.87 8.51
CA TYR A 127 -3.18 -14.01 9.20
C TYR A 127 -2.39 -14.41 10.45
N LYS A 128 -1.06 -14.50 10.34
CA LYS A 128 -0.17 -14.82 11.47
C LYS A 128 -0.25 -13.77 12.58
N VAL A 129 -0.19 -12.48 12.22
CA VAL A 129 -0.29 -11.37 13.18
C VAL A 129 -1.64 -11.41 13.89
N LYS A 130 -2.75 -11.48 13.15
CA LYS A 130 -4.11 -11.57 13.71
C LYS A 130 -4.24 -12.74 14.69
N LYS A 131 -3.77 -13.92 14.31
CA LYS A 131 -3.82 -15.11 15.17
C LYS A 131 -3.05 -14.89 16.47
N SER A 132 -1.86 -14.29 16.39
CA SER A 132 -1.04 -14.01 17.57
C SER A 132 -1.71 -13.01 18.54
N LEU A 133 -2.38 -11.98 18.01
CA LEU A 133 -3.13 -11.01 18.81
C LEU A 133 -4.31 -11.64 19.55
N ILE A 134 -5.08 -12.51 18.88
CA ILE A 134 -6.21 -13.23 19.50
C ILE A 134 -5.73 -14.12 20.64
N LEU A 135 -4.64 -14.86 20.43
CA LEU A 135 -4.07 -15.73 21.46
C LEU A 135 -3.54 -14.94 22.66
N ALA A 136 -2.88 -13.81 22.41
CA ALA A 136 -2.40 -12.92 23.47
C ALA A 136 -3.57 -12.38 24.31
N GLN A 137 -4.63 -11.88 23.67
CA GLN A 137 -5.83 -11.40 24.36
C GLN A 137 -6.50 -12.50 25.19
N TYR A 138 -6.62 -13.72 24.64
CA TYR A 138 -7.18 -14.86 25.36
C TYR A 138 -6.36 -15.21 26.61
N SER A 139 -5.03 -15.25 26.49
CA SER A 139 -4.13 -15.53 27.62
C SER A 139 -4.20 -14.48 28.74
N GLN A 140 -4.37 -13.21 28.38
CA GLN A 140 -4.56 -12.12 29.34
C GLN A 140 -5.90 -12.26 30.09
N ASN A 141 -6.97 -12.60 29.37
CA ASN A 141 -8.29 -12.81 29.98
C ASN A 141 -8.31 -13.98 30.96
N LEU A 142 -7.61 -15.08 30.65
CA LEU A 142 -7.47 -16.22 31.56
C LEU A 142 -6.78 -15.82 32.86
N LYS A 143 -5.65 -15.10 32.78
CA LYS A 143 -4.92 -14.61 33.97
C LYS A 143 -5.75 -13.65 34.83
N ARG A 144 -6.67 -12.90 34.24
CA ARG A 144 -7.53 -11.96 34.99
C ARG A 144 -8.62 -12.67 35.79
N ASN A 145 -9.03 -13.86 35.34
CA ASN A 145 -10.14 -14.62 35.91
C ASN A 145 -9.70 -15.78 36.80
N SER A 146 -8.39 -16.01 36.93
CA SER A 146 -7.75 -16.98 37.85
C SER A 146 -7.33 -16.29 39.15
#